data_AF-A0A7W5AWF4-F1
#
_entry.id   AF-A0A7W5AWF4-F1
#
_cell.length_a   1.000
_cell.length_b   1.000
_cell.length_c   1.000
_cell.angle_alpha   90.00
_cell.angle_beta   90.00
_cell.angle_gamma   90.00
#
_symmetry.space_group_name_H-M   'P 1'
#
loop_
_entity.id
_entity.type
_entity.pdbx_description
1 polymer ?
#
loop_
_entity_poly.entity_id
_entity_poly.type
_entity_poly.pdbx_seq_one_letter_code
_entity_poly.pdbx_strand_id
1 'polypeptide(L)'
;MQAADTIVLLDLPRWVCLFQVLKRIAQYRNERRSDMAIGCNERLDLSFLKFVWEFPAKQRPTIKEKLSKLPADKKIIVLRSRKEAEAFLEGIHIASQRILAKISWLTPETGGKKKLPRDSYSTAAFFECSPSNEGWSLVLKPVSWIDDHTSICEFSFLFPVQAPRSLVYIGNKFVLYESSVVAYGEIIEIQCL
;
A
#
# COMPACT_ATOMS: atom_id res chain seq x y z
N MET A 1 -9.97 -8.16 11.50
CA MET A 1 -11.24 -7.66 10.91
C MET A 1 -11.92 -6.61 11.80
N GLN A 2 -11.83 -6.71 13.13
CA GLN A 2 -12.47 -5.73 14.02
C GLN A 2 -11.93 -4.30 13.87
N ALA A 3 -10.62 -4.11 13.66
CA ALA A 3 -10.02 -2.78 13.47
C ALA A 3 -10.03 -2.23 12.03
N ALA A 4 -10.68 -2.91 11.08
CA ALA A 4 -10.71 -2.46 9.67
C ALA A 4 -12.06 -1.84 9.32
N ASP A 5 -12.08 -0.61 8.82
CA ASP A 5 -13.31 0.09 8.38
C ASP A 5 -13.79 -0.41 7.02
N THR A 6 -12.85 -0.77 6.15
CA THR A 6 -13.13 -1.29 4.80
C THR A 6 -12.37 -2.59 4.54
N ILE A 7 -13.07 -3.57 3.97
CA ILE A 7 -12.50 -4.86 3.59
C ILE A 7 -12.65 -5.02 2.07
N VAL A 8 -11.53 -5.14 1.37
CA VAL A 8 -11.51 -5.41 -0.07
C VAL A 8 -11.19 -6.89 -0.29
N LEU A 9 -12.16 -7.65 -0.80
CA LEU A 9 -12.03 -9.07 -1.13
C LEU A 9 -11.81 -9.26 -2.63
N LEU A 10 -10.67 -9.86 -3.00
CA LEU A 10 -10.40 -10.29 -4.37
C LEU A 10 -10.95 -11.72 -4.60
N ASP A 11 -12.17 -11.82 -5.13
CA ASP A 11 -12.86 -13.09 -5.43
C ASP A 11 -12.69 -13.47 -6.91
N LEU A 12 -11.43 -13.60 -7.34
CA LEU A 12 -11.06 -13.90 -8.73
C LEU A 12 -11.36 -15.38 -9.10
N PRO A 13 -11.62 -15.69 -10.39
CA PRO A 13 -11.81 -17.07 -10.85
C PRO A 13 -10.57 -17.93 -10.62
N ARG A 14 -10.77 -19.19 -10.22
CA ARG A 14 -9.66 -20.14 -9.91
C ARG A 14 -8.62 -20.25 -11.01
N TRP A 15 -9.05 -20.21 -12.27
CA TRP A 15 -8.17 -20.30 -13.43
C TRP A 15 -7.22 -19.11 -13.54
N VAL A 16 -7.69 -17.90 -13.20
CA VAL A 16 -6.86 -16.70 -13.18
C VAL A 16 -5.83 -16.79 -12.06
N CYS A 17 -6.23 -17.26 -10.87
CA CYS A 17 -5.30 -17.48 -9.76
C CYS A 17 -4.25 -18.54 -10.10
N LEU A 18 -4.67 -19.68 -10.66
CA LEU A 18 -3.77 -20.76 -11.06
C LEU A 18 -2.79 -20.32 -12.15
N PHE A 19 -3.30 -19.62 -13.18
CA PHE A 19 -2.45 -19.07 -14.24
C PHE A 19 -1.41 -18.09 -13.70
N GLN A 20 -1.77 -17.21 -12.76
CA GLN A 20 -0.82 -16.30 -12.13
C GLN A 20 0.25 -17.01 -11.31
N VAL A 21 -0.12 -18.09 -10.60
CA VAL A 21 0.83 -18.93 -9.88
C VAL A 21 1.80 -19.60 -10.86
N LEU A 22 1.29 -20.21 -11.94
CA LEU A 22 2.12 -20.84 -12.97
C LEU A 22 3.04 -19.84 -13.69
N LYS A 23 2.52 -18.65 -14.02
CA LYS A 23 3.31 -17.55 -14.61
C LYS A 23 4.45 -17.14 -13.68
N ARG A 24 4.18 -17.03 -12.36
CA ARG A 24 5.19 -16.70 -11.36
C ARG A 24 6.25 -17.81 -11.26
N ILE A 25 5.84 -19.08 -11.26
CA ILE A 25 6.78 -20.22 -11.29
C ILE A 25 7.71 -20.14 -12.50
N ALA A 26 7.16 -19.86 -13.69
CA ALA A 26 7.96 -19.75 -14.90
C ALA A 26 8.94 -18.55 -14.85
N GLN A 27 8.48 -17.40 -14.34
CA GLN A 27 9.28 -16.18 -14.24
C GLN A 27 10.43 -16.31 -13.24
N TYR A 28 10.22 -16.96 -12.09
CA TYR A 28 11.19 -17.05 -10.99
C TYR A 28 11.82 -18.44 -10.85
N ARG A 29 11.79 -19.27 -11.91
CA ARG A 29 12.23 -20.69 -11.86
C ARG A 29 13.68 -20.87 -11.38
N ASN A 30 14.52 -19.85 -11.54
CA ASN A 30 15.93 -19.84 -11.11
C ASN A 30 16.31 -18.57 -10.34
N GLU A 31 15.35 -17.73 -9.98
CA GLU A 31 15.60 -16.45 -9.31
C GLU A 31 14.81 -16.39 -8.02
N ARG A 32 15.47 -16.00 -6.93
CA ARG A 32 14.76 -15.72 -5.70
C ARG A 32 14.08 -14.37 -5.85
N ARG A 33 12.78 -14.36 -5.59
CA ARG A 33 11.99 -13.14 -5.48
C ARG A 33 12.68 -12.14 -4.55
N SER A 34 12.92 -10.94 -5.06
CA SER A 34 13.59 -9.85 -4.34
C SER A 34 12.83 -9.43 -3.08
N ASP A 35 11.53 -9.69 -3.03
CA ASP A 35 10.65 -9.43 -1.89
C ASP A 35 10.55 -10.60 -0.88
N MET A 36 11.26 -11.73 -1.09
CA MET A 36 11.26 -12.86 -0.15
C MET A 36 12.42 -12.79 0.85
N ALA A 37 12.11 -13.04 2.13
CA ALA A 37 13.09 -13.09 3.22
C ALA A 37 14.15 -14.21 3.04
N ILE A 38 15.34 -14.00 3.62
CA ILE A 38 16.47 -14.93 3.54
C ILE A 38 16.12 -16.26 4.21
N GLY A 39 16.20 -17.36 3.44
CA GLY A 39 15.87 -18.71 3.90
C GLY A 39 14.43 -19.17 3.60
N CYS A 40 13.59 -18.34 2.99
CA CYS A 40 12.25 -18.75 2.55
C CYS A 40 12.32 -19.33 1.13
N ASN A 41 12.34 -20.67 1.01
CA ASN A 41 12.19 -21.34 -0.27
C ASN A 41 10.69 -21.49 -0.58
N GLU A 42 10.24 -20.90 -1.69
CA GLU A 42 8.84 -21.01 -2.13
C GLU A 42 8.54 -22.48 -2.46
N ARG A 43 7.76 -23.16 -1.59
CA ARG A 43 7.34 -24.56 -1.82
C ARG A 43 6.16 -24.58 -2.79
N LEU A 44 6.46 -24.43 -4.07
CA LEU A 44 5.49 -24.51 -5.16
C LEU A 44 5.36 -25.97 -5.61
N ASP A 45 4.77 -26.80 -4.74
CA ASP A 45 4.54 -28.23 -5.01
C ASP A 45 3.13 -28.49 -5.60
N LEU A 46 2.88 -29.74 -6.01
CA LEU A 46 1.57 -30.15 -6.53
C LEU A 46 0.46 -30.01 -5.46
N SER A 47 0.81 -30.15 -4.19
CA SER A 47 -0.12 -29.96 -3.07
C SER A 47 -0.59 -28.51 -2.97
N PHE A 48 0.30 -27.55 -3.22
CA PHE A 48 0.01 -26.12 -3.29
C PHE A 48 -0.90 -25.80 -4.48
N LEU A 49 -0.63 -26.35 -5.67
CA LEU A 49 -1.50 -26.15 -6.82
C LEU A 49 -2.91 -26.73 -6.60
N LYS A 50 -2.99 -27.92 -5.98
CA LYS A 50 -4.28 -28.52 -5.57
C LYS A 50 -5.01 -27.63 -4.55
N PHE A 51 -4.29 -27.07 -3.57
CA PHE A 51 -4.85 -26.13 -2.61
C PHE A 51 -5.43 -24.87 -3.30
N VAL A 52 -4.69 -24.26 -4.24
CA VAL A 52 -5.16 -23.10 -5.01
C VAL A 52 -6.41 -23.44 -5.81
N TRP A 53 -6.44 -24.62 -6.42
CA TRP A 53 -7.59 -25.11 -7.17
C TRP A 53 -8.85 -25.30 -6.30
N GLU A 54 -8.68 -25.89 -5.12
CA GLU A 54 -9.77 -26.17 -4.18
C GLU A 54 -10.20 -24.94 -3.38
N PHE A 55 -9.39 -23.88 -3.36
CA PHE A 55 -9.60 -22.68 -2.54
C PHE A 55 -11.01 -22.09 -2.71
N PRO A 56 -11.55 -21.85 -3.92
CA PRO A 56 -12.88 -21.25 -4.04
C PRO A 56 -14.02 -22.14 -3.57
N ALA A 57 -13.82 -23.46 -3.50
CA ALA A 57 -14.81 -24.39 -2.97
C ALA A 57 -14.75 -24.49 -1.45
N LYS A 58 -13.53 -24.50 -0.87
CA LYS A 58 -13.31 -24.73 0.56
C LYS A 58 -13.27 -23.45 1.40
N GLN A 59 -12.63 -22.40 0.91
CA GLN A 59 -12.36 -21.18 1.70
C GLN A 59 -13.40 -20.08 1.45
N ARG A 60 -13.92 -19.98 0.23
CA ARG A 60 -14.91 -18.96 -0.14
C ARG A 60 -16.17 -18.96 0.75
N PRO A 61 -16.79 -20.13 1.08
CA PRO A 61 -17.93 -20.14 1.99
C PRO A 61 -17.58 -19.61 3.37
N THR A 62 -16.45 -20.05 3.93
CA THR A 62 -15.94 -19.61 5.24
C THR A 62 -15.65 -18.10 5.27
N ILE A 63 -15.08 -17.56 4.20
CA ILE A 63 -14.83 -16.11 4.06
C ILE A 63 -16.18 -15.37 4.02
N LYS A 64 -17.14 -15.82 3.21
CA LYS A 64 -18.47 -15.21 3.14
C LYS A 64 -19.19 -15.23 4.48
N GLU A 65 -19.12 -16.34 5.21
CA GLU A 65 -19.72 -16.46 6.54
C GLU A 65 -19.07 -15.45 7.51
N LYS A 66 -17.74 -15.36 7.54
CA LYS A 66 -17.02 -14.36 8.36
C LYS A 66 -17.42 -12.94 8.00
N LEU A 67 -17.55 -12.63 6.72
CA LEU A 67 -17.97 -11.32 6.23
C LEU A 67 -19.43 -11.00 6.60
N SER A 68 -20.33 -12.01 6.59
CA SER A 68 -21.74 -11.82 6.98
C SER A 68 -21.94 -11.53 8.46
N LYS A 69 -20.97 -11.90 9.32
CA LYS A 69 -20.99 -11.66 10.76
C LYS A 69 -20.40 -10.30 11.14
N LEU A 70 -19.95 -9.51 10.17
CA LEU A 70 -19.39 -8.19 10.43
C LEU A 70 -20.50 -7.17 10.69
N PRO A 71 -20.27 -6.20 11.58
CA PRO A 71 -21.21 -5.12 11.80
C PRO A 71 -21.40 -4.27 10.53
N ALA A 72 -22.59 -3.68 10.39
CA ALA A 72 -23.05 -3.03 9.15
C ALA A 72 -22.32 -1.72 8.81
N ASP A 73 -21.59 -1.17 9.77
CA ASP A 73 -20.70 -0.01 9.61
C ASP A 73 -19.45 -0.34 8.78
N LYS A 74 -19.08 -1.63 8.67
CA LYS A 74 -17.95 -2.06 7.85
C LYS A 74 -18.31 -2.11 6.38
N LYS A 75 -17.51 -1.42 5.56
CA LYS A 75 -17.65 -1.44 4.11
C LYS A 75 -16.98 -2.68 3.53
N ILE A 76 -17.73 -3.50 2.79
CA ILE A 76 -17.20 -4.68 2.11
C ILE A 76 -17.24 -4.45 0.60
N ILE A 77 -16.08 -4.56 -0.05
CA ILE A 77 -15.93 -4.40 -1.50
C ILE A 77 -15.44 -5.73 -2.06
N VAL A 78 -16.20 -6.32 -2.98
CA VAL A 78 -15.83 -7.60 -3.61
C VAL A 78 -15.47 -7.35 -5.07
N LEU A 79 -14.22 -7.64 -5.43
CA LEU A 79 -13.70 -7.47 -6.79
C LEU A 79 -13.53 -8.86 -7.42
N ARG A 80 -14.24 -9.13 -8.50
CA ARG A 80 -14.30 -10.45 -9.15
C ARG A 80 -13.50 -10.54 -10.44
N SER A 81 -13.02 -9.42 -10.95
CA SER A 81 -12.27 -9.37 -12.19
C SER A 81 -11.13 -8.35 -12.12
N ARG A 82 -10.15 -8.51 -13.00
CA ARG A 82 -9.07 -7.54 -13.15
C ARG A 82 -9.60 -6.15 -13.50
N LYS A 83 -10.61 -6.09 -14.37
CA LYS A 83 -11.28 -4.84 -14.75
C LYS A 83 -11.94 -4.14 -13.56
N GLU A 84 -12.61 -4.88 -12.68
CA GLU A 84 -13.18 -4.31 -11.45
C GLU A 84 -12.08 -3.79 -10.51
N ALA A 85 -10.98 -4.52 -10.38
CA ALA A 85 -9.85 -4.07 -9.58
C ALA A 85 -9.20 -2.80 -10.14
N GLU A 86 -9.00 -2.73 -11.45
CA GLU A 86 -8.48 -1.54 -12.14
C GLU A 86 -9.41 -0.35 -11.97
N ALA A 87 -10.71 -0.53 -12.21
CA ALA A 87 -11.72 0.52 -12.01
C ALA A 87 -11.79 1.01 -10.55
N PHE A 88 -11.64 0.10 -9.59
CA PHE A 88 -11.59 0.45 -8.17
C PHE A 88 -10.35 1.30 -7.83
N LEU A 89 -9.18 0.92 -8.35
CA LEU A 89 -7.93 1.67 -8.15
C LEU A 89 -7.96 3.04 -8.81
N GLU A 90 -8.57 3.14 -9.99
CA GLU A 90 -8.76 4.41 -10.71
C GLU A 90 -9.71 5.33 -9.93
N GLY A 91 -10.82 4.81 -9.42
CA GLY A 91 -11.74 5.56 -8.56
C GLY A 91 -11.08 6.10 -7.30
N ILE A 92 -10.18 5.32 -6.69
CA ILE A 92 -9.36 5.78 -5.57
C ILE A 92 -8.43 6.94 -6.00
N HIS A 93 -7.75 6.79 -7.13
CA HIS A 93 -6.82 7.81 -7.64
C HIS A 93 -7.51 9.13 -8.00
N ILE A 94 -8.73 9.07 -8.52
CA ILE A 94 -9.54 10.25 -8.85
C ILE A 94 -10.04 10.94 -7.57
N ALA A 95 -10.46 10.17 -6.58
CA ALA A 95 -10.96 10.73 -5.32
C ALA A 95 -9.84 11.30 -4.43
N SER A 96 -8.59 10.89 -4.65
CA SER A 96 -7.45 11.38 -3.87
C SER A 96 -7.16 12.84 -4.18
N GLN A 97 -7.27 13.69 -3.15
CA GLN A 97 -6.70 15.02 -3.19
C GLN A 97 -5.19 14.90 -3.39
N ARG A 98 -4.68 15.56 -4.43
CA ARG A 98 -3.26 15.65 -4.74
C ARG A 98 -2.78 17.02 -4.32
N ILE A 99 -1.70 17.04 -3.57
CA ILE A 99 -1.12 18.28 -3.04
C ILE A 99 0.33 18.29 -3.50
N LEU A 100 0.80 19.40 -4.06
CA LEU A 100 2.23 19.59 -4.25
C LEU A 100 2.82 20.06 -2.93
N ALA A 101 3.69 19.24 -2.35
CA ALA A 101 4.42 19.58 -1.15
C ALA A 101 5.91 19.66 -1.47
N LYS A 102 6.57 20.72 -1.01
CA LYS A 102 8.02 20.73 -0.87
C LYS A 102 8.36 20.05 0.45
N ILE A 103 9.20 19.03 0.39
CA ILE A 103 9.57 18.17 1.52
C ILE A 103 11.06 18.30 1.75
N SER A 104 11.43 18.59 3.00
CA SER A 104 12.81 18.48 3.48
C SER A 104 13.00 17.10 4.13
N TRP A 105 13.98 16.33 3.65
CA TRP A 105 14.28 14.97 4.09
C TRP A 105 15.46 14.97 5.05
N LEU A 106 15.34 14.25 6.16
CA LEU A 106 16.45 14.13 7.11
C LEU A 106 17.56 13.22 6.56
N THR A 107 18.79 13.58 6.91
CA THR A 107 20.01 12.86 6.52
C THR A 107 20.25 11.64 7.42
N PRO A 108 21.11 10.68 7.00
CA PRO A 108 21.51 9.55 7.84
C PRO A 108 22.10 9.97 9.21
N GLU A 109 22.73 11.14 9.27
CA GLU A 109 23.37 11.69 10.47
C GLU A 109 22.34 12.14 11.53
N THR A 110 21.11 12.42 11.11
CA THR A 110 19.99 12.83 11.97
C THR A 110 18.95 11.72 12.16
N GLY A 111 19.31 10.48 11.82
CA GLY A 111 18.46 9.28 12.00
C GLY A 111 17.72 8.82 10.73
N GLY A 112 17.95 9.45 9.58
CA GLY A 112 17.41 9.00 8.28
C GLY A 112 18.10 7.77 7.70
N LYS A 113 17.62 7.24 6.56
CA LYS A 113 18.35 6.22 5.78
C LYS A 113 19.04 6.80 4.55
N LYS A 114 20.05 6.08 4.08
CA LYS A 114 20.96 6.48 2.99
C LYS A 114 20.30 6.62 1.61
N LYS A 115 19.10 6.08 1.40
CA LYS A 115 18.41 6.08 0.11
C LYS A 115 16.99 6.63 0.25
N LEU A 116 16.75 7.80 -0.35
CA LEU A 116 15.46 8.47 -0.37
C LEU A 116 14.57 7.95 -1.52
N PRO A 117 13.23 8.04 -1.41
CA PRO A 117 12.31 7.64 -2.48
C PRO A 117 12.41 8.61 -3.66
N ARG A 118 13.27 8.27 -4.63
CA ARG A 118 13.51 9.06 -5.86
C ARG A 118 12.45 8.79 -6.95
N ASP A 119 11.78 7.65 -6.88
CA ASP A 119 10.70 7.25 -7.78
C ASP A 119 9.33 7.34 -7.09
N SER A 120 8.25 7.19 -7.87
CA SER A 120 6.89 7.05 -7.32
C SER A 120 6.83 5.89 -6.32
N TYR A 121 6.32 6.17 -5.14
CA TYR A 121 6.46 5.30 -3.99
C TYR A 121 5.20 5.33 -3.12
N SER A 122 4.75 4.17 -2.64
CA SER A 122 3.61 4.06 -1.72
C SER A 122 4.03 3.30 -0.47
N THR A 123 3.72 3.86 0.69
CA THR A 123 4.20 3.37 1.98
C THR A 123 3.31 3.84 3.13
N ALA A 124 3.47 3.28 4.32
CA ALA A 124 2.85 3.83 5.52
C ALA A 124 3.63 5.08 5.95
N ALA A 125 2.92 6.14 6.31
CA ALA A 125 3.46 7.39 6.83
C ALA A 125 2.84 7.67 8.20
N PHE A 126 3.67 7.93 9.20
CA PHE A 126 3.24 8.35 10.53
C PHE A 126 3.57 9.81 10.71
N PHE A 127 2.57 10.64 11.01
CA PHE A 127 2.76 12.07 11.23
C PHE A 127 2.86 12.35 12.73
N GLU A 128 3.74 13.28 13.10
CA GLU A 128 3.98 13.62 14.51
C GLU A 128 2.72 14.13 15.22
N CYS A 129 1.84 14.84 14.49
CA CYS A 129 0.57 15.36 14.99
C CYS A 129 -0.62 14.40 14.77
N SER A 130 -0.40 13.14 14.38
CA SER A 130 -1.50 12.19 14.20
C SER A 130 -2.11 11.83 15.56
N PRO A 131 -3.42 12.02 15.78
CA PRO A 131 -4.06 11.51 16.98
C PRO A 131 -3.80 10.00 17.05
N SER A 132 -3.32 9.51 18.19
CA SER A 132 -3.07 8.08 18.47
C SER A 132 -1.98 7.34 17.67
N ASN A 133 -0.97 8.03 17.11
CA ASN A 133 0.15 7.41 16.38
C ASN A 133 -0.31 6.48 15.23
N GLU A 134 -1.37 6.89 14.53
CA GLU A 134 -1.95 6.17 13.42
C GLU A 134 -1.10 6.31 12.14
N GLY A 135 -0.94 5.19 11.42
CA GLY A 135 -0.19 5.14 10.17
C GLY A 135 -1.11 5.32 8.97
N TRP A 136 -0.71 6.18 8.04
CA TRP A 136 -1.48 6.54 6.85
C TRP A 136 -0.85 5.96 5.59
N SER A 137 -1.66 5.35 4.72
CA SER A 137 -1.17 4.92 3.40
C SER A 137 -0.96 6.13 2.50
N LEU A 138 0.30 6.49 2.31
CA LEU A 138 0.71 7.64 1.52
C LEU A 138 1.26 7.20 0.17
N VAL A 139 0.97 7.97 -0.86
CA VAL A 139 1.56 7.88 -2.20
C VAL A 139 2.32 9.17 -2.45
N LEU A 140 3.64 9.02 -2.61
CA LEU A 140 4.58 10.09 -2.92
C LEU A 140 5.06 9.92 -4.35
N LYS A 141 4.91 10.96 -5.17
CA LYS A 141 5.52 11.00 -6.51
C LYS A 141 6.43 12.21 -6.61
N PRO A 142 7.76 12.03 -6.49
CA PRO A 142 8.70 13.13 -6.72
C PRO A 142 8.51 13.71 -8.12
N VAL A 143 8.30 15.03 -8.18
CA VAL A 143 8.18 15.79 -9.42
C VAL A 143 9.54 16.37 -9.81
N SER A 144 10.26 16.92 -8.83
CA SER A 144 11.61 17.43 -9.01
C SER A 144 12.38 17.42 -7.68
N TRP A 145 13.71 17.43 -7.79
CA TRP A 145 14.63 17.57 -6.67
C TRP A 145 15.31 18.93 -6.77
N ILE A 146 15.31 19.67 -5.68
CA ILE A 146 15.94 20.99 -5.59
C ILE A 146 17.42 20.82 -5.20
N ASP A 147 17.65 19.91 -4.26
CA ASP A 147 18.97 19.48 -3.80
C ASP A 147 18.90 18.00 -3.36
N ASP A 148 19.92 17.48 -2.67
CA ASP A 148 19.98 16.07 -2.26
C ASP A 148 18.98 15.67 -1.17
N HIS A 149 18.44 16.66 -0.45
CA HIS A 149 17.58 16.48 0.71
C HIS A 149 16.26 17.26 0.60
N THR A 150 16.01 17.95 -0.50
CA THR A 150 14.77 18.70 -0.73
C THR A 150 14.15 18.31 -2.05
N SER A 151 12.88 17.88 -2.02
CA SER A 151 12.13 17.52 -3.22
C SER A 151 10.75 18.16 -3.25
N ILE A 152 10.25 18.43 -4.45
CA ILE A 152 8.84 18.73 -4.70
C ILE A 152 8.16 17.41 -5.05
N CYS A 153 7.11 17.05 -4.32
CA CYS A 153 6.40 15.79 -4.48
C CYS A 153 4.89 16.02 -4.64
N GLU A 154 4.26 15.29 -5.57
CA GLU A 154 2.82 15.03 -5.50
C GLU A 154 2.58 14.12 -4.30
N PHE A 155 1.83 14.66 -3.35
CA PHE A 155 1.52 14.08 -2.06
C PHE A 155 0.04 13.71 -2.04
N SER A 156 -0.26 12.43 -1.81
CA SER A 156 -1.64 11.92 -1.87
C SER A 156 -1.87 10.77 -0.91
N PHE A 157 -3.06 10.71 -0.29
CA PHE A 157 -3.45 9.59 0.57
C PHE A 157 -4.21 8.57 -0.24
N LEU A 158 -3.89 7.27 -0.06
CA LEU A 158 -4.58 6.20 -0.77
C LEU A 158 -6.08 6.15 -0.41
N PHE A 159 -6.46 6.57 0.79
CA PHE A 159 -7.87 6.64 1.23
C PHE A 159 -8.18 8.04 1.77
N PRO A 160 -8.34 9.03 0.89
CA PRO A 160 -8.39 10.46 1.23
C PRO A 160 -9.58 10.84 2.11
N VAL A 161 -10.73 10.18 1.95
CA VAL A 161 -11.94 10.42 2.74
C VAL A 161 -11.73 10.05 4.21
N GLN A 162 -10.78 9.17 4.51
CA GLN A 162 -10.44 8.73 5.85
C GLN A 162 -9.30 9.56 6.46
N ALA A 163 -8.47 10.19 5.63
CA ALA A 163 -7.32 10.97 6.09
C ALA A 163 -7.75 12.32 6.72
N PRO A 164 -7.32 12.63 7.95
CA PRO A 164 -7.56 13.94 8.55
C PRO A 164 -6.91 15.03 7.70
N ARG A 165 -7.70 16.05 7.35
CA ARG A 165 -7.20 17.23 6.63
C ARG A 165 -6.10 17.97 7.40
N SER A 166 -6.04 17.80 8.72
CA SER A 166 -5.04 18.40 9.60
C SER A 166 -3.66 17.75 9.51
N LEU A 167 -3.45 16.70 8.72
CA LEU A 167 -2.13 16.06 8.58
C LEU A 167 -1.20 16.78 7.60
N VAL A 168 -1.74 17.58 6.66
CA VAL A 168 -0.94 18.24 5.62
C VAL A 168 -0.92 19.73 5.88
N TYR A 169 0.07 20.17 6.67
CA TYR A 169 0.34 21.59 6.94
C TYR A 169 1.85 21.83 7.01
N ILE A 170 2.25 23.08 6.83
CA ILE A 170 3.66 23.50 6.85
C ILE A 170 4.23 23.33 8.26
N GLY A 171 5.40 22.70 8.36
CA GLY A 171 6.09 22.35 9.60
C GLY A 171 5.74 20.97 10.15
N ASN A 172 4.76 20.27 9.57
CA ASN A 172 4.43 18.92 10.04
C ASN A 172 5.50 17.92 9.61
N LYS A 173 5.98 17.13 10.58
CA LYS A 173 6.95 16.07 10.36
C LYS A 173 6.27 14.72 10.23
N PHE A 174 6.84 13.88 9.39
CA PHE A 174 6.36 12.53 9.19
C PHE A 174 7.51 11.55 8.97
N VAL A 175 7.23 10.28 9.23
CA VAL A 175 8.15 9.17 8.99
C VAL A 175 7.50 8.17 8.05
N LEU A 176 8.23 7.81 7.00
CA LEU A 176 7.87 6.74 6.08
C LEU A 176 8.31 5.40 6.65
N TYR A 177 7.47 4.39 6.55
CA TYR A 177 7.65 3.11 7.21
C TYR A 177 7.14 1.94 6.36
N GLU A 178 7.97 0.91 6.23
CA GLU A 178 7.58 -0.39 5.67
C GLU A 178 7.75 -1.50 6.72
N SER A 179 8.86 -2.25 6.66
CA SER A 179 9.30 -3.16 7.73
C SER A 179 10.25 -2.47 8.73
N SER A 180 10.72 -1.27 8.37
CA SER A 180 11.56 -0.40 9.17
C SER A 180 11.35 1.04 8.68
N VAL A 181 11.84 2.01 9.45
CA VAL A 181 11.87 3.41 9.01
C VAL A 181 12.62 3.53 7.68
N VAL A 182 11.99 4.20 6.72
CA VAL A 182 12.51 4.46 5.38
C VAL A 182 13.10 5.86 5.29
N ALA A 183 12.36 6.88 5.69
CA ALA A 183 12.81 8.27 5.66
C ALA A 183 11.99 9.12 6.64
N TYR A 184 12.58 10.20 7.13
CA TYR A 184 11.84 11.27 7.81
C TYR A 184 11.75 12.46 6.87
N GLY A 185 10.58 13.09 6.83
CA GLY A 185 10.32 14.27 6.04
C GLY A 185 9.61 15.34 6.86
N GLU A 186 9.84 16.60 6.50
CA GLU A 186 9.11 17.76 6.99
C GLU A 186 8.50 18.49 5.80
N ILE A 187 7.21 18.83 5.91
CA ILE A 187 6.51 19.60 4.89
C ILE A 187 6.88 21.07 5.06
N ILE A 188 7.61 21.66 4.12
CA ILE A 188 8.07 23.04 4.23
C ILE A 188 7.28 24.02 3.35
N GLU A 189 6.59 23.53 2.32
CA GLU A 189 5.71 24.34 1.47
C GLU A 189 4.58 23.46 0.92
N ILE A 190 3.39 24.04 0.72
CA ILE A 190 2.21 23.35 0.18
C ILE A 190 1.56 24.21 -0.91
N GLN A 191 1.22 23.58 -2.03
CA GLN A 191 0.35 24.11 -3.06
C GLN A 191 -0.76 23.09 -3.33
N CYS A 192 -2.01 23.47 -3.11
CA CYS A 192 -3.15 22.65 -3.51
C CYS A 192 -3.28 22.68 -5.04
N LEU A 193 -3.29 21.50 -5.66
CA LEU A 193 -3.55 21.32 -7.09
C LEU A 193 -5.05 21.22 -7.39
#